data_AF-A0A0C3Q8Y3-F1
#
_entry.id   AF-A0A0C3Q8Y3-F1
#
_cell.length_a   1.000
_cell.length_b   1.000
_cell.length_c   1.000
_cell.angle_alpha   90.00
_cell.angle_beta   90.00
_cell.angle_gamma   90.00
#
_symmetry.space_group_name_H-M   'P 1'
#
loop_
_entity.id
_entity.type
_entity.pdbx_description
1 polymer ?
#
loop_
_entity_poly.entity_id
_entity_poly.type
_entity_poly.pdbx_seq_one_letter_code
_entity_poly.pdbx_strand_id
1 'polypeptide(L)'
;LTGLSSDLIDTILSIHTVPLSSSTLRASLSQLKIYLAKFRSRFSPKNALHLRRLVMMLTAIDKFCSDRASKSPDGRSTNEEMLGVQEFVSALGSQVQEINLLEVDQYLRESRIARKISGYCDKVAEKEAAKDDAKSKFASAQRSRGTPPLHVVESFLLALTNPSSDGRIFVSISSPTNATPGTPPVVQLKYQLLNPADHFKDVVSAARSVILAGGTMQPISDFETQLFRYLTEGDLNFFGCGHVIPKSNMKCVVVEKGPKGGDMTFRFEQRGNKDLANFS
;
A
#
# COMPACT_ATOMS: atom_id res chain seq x y z
N LEU A 1 -26.15 0.83 -3.79
CA LEU A 1 -25.89 2.07 -3.03
C LEU A 1 -25.73 1.75 -1.55
N THR A 2 -24.88 0.76 -1.22
CA THR A 2 -24.57 0.36 0.15
C THR A 2 -23.09 0.63 0.38
N GLY A 3 -22.76 1.40 1.41
CA GLY A 3 -21.39 1.48 1.94
C GLY A 3 -20.69 2.83 1.84
N LEU A 4 -21.26 3.90 2.42
CA LEU A 4 -20.54 5.17 2.62
C LEU A 4 -20.17 5.41 4.11
N SER A 5 -20.47 4.48 5.01
CA SER A 5 -20.14 4.58 6.44
C SER A 5 -18.91 3.79 6.87
N SER A 6 -18.65 2.69 6.16
CA SER A 6 -17.35 1.99 6.13
C SER A 6 -16.21 2.90 5.64
N ASP A 7 -16.53 3.99 4.94
CA ASP A 7 -15.53 4.76 4.20
C ASP A 7 -14.44 5.39 5.07
N LEU A 8 -14.69 5.95 6.25
CA LEU A 8 -13.60 6.64 6.97
C LEU A 8 -12.53 5.65 7.48
N ILE A 9 -12.97 4.61 8.18
CA ILE A 9 -12.07 3.57 8.70
C ILE A 9 -11.36 2.89 7.54
N ASP A 10 -12.10 2.45 6.52
CA ASP A 10 -11.52 1.79 5.35
C ASP A 10 -10.58 2.71 4.57
N THR A 11 -10.90 4.01 4.47
CA THR A 11 -10.03 5.00 3.82
C THR A 11 -8.74 5.19 4.60
N ILE A 12 -8.78 5.30 5.93
CA ILE A 12 -7.56 5.40 6.75
C ILE A 12 -6.71 4.15 6.55
N LEU A 13 -7.31 2.97 6.68
CA LEU A 13 -6.61 1.70 6.48
C LEU A 13 -6.02 1.60 5.06
N SER A 14 -6.75 2.04 4.03
CA SER A 14 -6.32 2.03 2.63
C SER A 14 -5.19 3.01 2.34
N ILE A 15 -5.25 4.25 2.85
CA ILE A 15 -4.21 5.27 2.67
C ILE A 15 -2.88 4.81 3.27
N HIS A 16 -2.93 4.12 4.40
CA HIS A 16 -1.74 3.59 5.08
C HIS A 16 -1.36 2.17 4.63
N THR A 17 -1.97 1.66 3.57
CA THR A 17 -1.64 0.38 2.96
C THR A 17 -0.73 0.59 1.76
N VAL A 18 0.48 0.03 1.82
CA VAL A 18 1.54 0.33 0.85
C VAL A 18 2.00 -0.95 0.13
N PRO A 19 1.74 -1.08 -1.19
CA PRO A 19 2.30 -2.15 -2.00
C PRO A 19 3.71 -1.80 -2.50
N LEU A 20 4.58 -2.80 -2.54
CA LEU A 20 5.93 -2.72 -3.08
C LEU A 20 6.26 -3.99 -3.88
N SER A 21 6.41 -3.83 -5.19
CA SER A 21 6.85 -4.92 -6.07
C SER A 21 8.38 -5.03 -6.11
N SER A 22 8.88 -6.25 -6.22
CA SER A 22 10.30 -6.55 -6.45
C SER A 22 10.88 -5.86 -7.71
N SER A 23 10.08 -5.66 -8.75
CA SER A 23 10.48 -4.90 -9.94
C SER A 23 10.69 -3.41 -9.65
N THR A 24 9.78 -2.79 -8.90
CA THR A 24 9.91 -1.38 -8.47
C THR A 24 11.09 -1.18 -7.52
N LEU A 25 11.29 -2.15 -6.62
CA LEU A 25 12.44 -2.17 -5.70
C LEU A 25 13.78 -2.22 -6.47
N ARG A 26 13.94 -3.16 -7.41
CA ARG A 26 15.16 -3.28 -8.22
C ARG A 26 15.40 -2.06 -9.09
N ALA A 27 14.35 -1.49 -9.68
CA ALA A 27 14.45 -0.25 -10.45
C ALA A 27 14.97 0.91 -9.56
N SER A 28 14.40 1.07 -8.36
CA SER A 28 14.83 2.09 -7.40
C SER A 28 16.27 1.90 -6.94
N LEU A 29 16.65 0.66 -6.66
CA LEU A 29 18.01 0.29 -6.23
C LEU A 29 19.03 0.57 -7.35
N SER A 30 18.70 0.26 -8.60
CA SER A 30 19.53 0.58 -9.76
C SER A 30 19.72 2.09 -9.93
N GLN A 31 18.62 2.85 -9.91
CA GLN A 31 18.66 4.31 -10.01
C GLN A 31 19.50 4.95 -8.90
N LEU A 32 19.35 4.46 -7.66
CA LEU A 32 20.11 4.92 -6.50
C LEU A 32 21.61 4.62 -6.65
N LYS A 33 21.99 3.42 -7.10
CA LYS A 33 23.40 3.05 -7.35
C LYS A 33 24.04 3.91 -8.44
N ILE A 34 23.34 4.14 -9.55
CA ILE A 34 23.81 5.00 -10.66
C ILE A 34 24.05 6.43 -10.16
N TYR A 35 23.10 6.99 -9.41
CA TYR A 35 23.21 8.33 -8.86
C TYR A 35 24.36 8.44 -7.85
N LEU A 36 24.51 7.47 -6.95
CA LEU A 36 25.61 7.42 -5.98
C LEU A 36 26.98 7.33 -6.66
N ALA A 37 27.11 6.53 -7.71
CA ALA A 37 28.36 6.41 -8.47
C ALA A 37 28.75 7.75 -9.12
N LYS A 38 27.77 8.48 -9.69
CA LYS A 38 28.01 9.75 -10.35
C LYS A 38 28.39 10.88 -9.40
N PHE A 39 27.73 10.96 -8.25
CA PHE A 39 27.86 12.09 -7.32
C PHE A 39 28.69 11.77 -6.07
N ARG A 40 29.45 10.67 -6.06
CA ARG A 40 30.19 10.15 -4.90
C ARG A 40 31.05 11.20 -4.19
N SER A 41 31.70 12.11 -4.93
CA SER A 41 32.58 13.16 -4.39
C SER A 41 31.86 14.42 -3.92
N ARG A 42 30.54 14.53 -4.12
CA ARG A 42 29.75 15.74 -3.84
C ARG A 42 28.90 15.63 -2.57
N PHE A 43 28.82 14.45 -1.96
CA PHE A 43 28.03 14.26 -0.75
C PHE A 43 28.79 14.65 0.50
N SER A 44 28.11 15.30 1.44
CA SER A 44 28.60 15.38 2.81
C SER A 44 28.70 13.97 3.42
N PRO A 45 29.58 13.75 4.41
CA PRO A 45 29.70 12.45 5.09
C PRO A 45 28.36 11.95 5.65
N LYS A 46 27.54 12.86 6.21
CA LYS A 46 26.20 12.56 6.73
C LYS A 46 25.25 12.05 5.63
N ASN A 47 25.14 12.78 4.51
CA ASN A 47 24.25 12.39 3.41
C ASN A 47 24.69 11.07 2.77
N ALA A 48 26.00 10.86 2.64
CA ALA A 48 26.55 9.61 2.14
C ALA A 48 26.22 8.41 3.06
N LEU A 49 26.21 8.61 4.38
CA LEU A 49 25.83 7.58 5.36
C LEU A 49 24.36 7.17 5.19
N HIS A 50 23.41 8.12 5.16
CA HIS A 50 21.99 7.81 4.98
C HIS A 50 21.73 7.09 3.65
N LEU A 51 22.38 7.52 2.56
CA LEU A 51 22.23 6.85 1.27
C LEU A 51 22.83 5.45 1.25
N ARG A 52 23.95 5.20 1.95
CA ARG A 52 24.49 3.84 2.11
C ARG A 52 23.55 2.97 2.93
N ARG A 53 23.01 3.47 4.03
CA ARG A 53 21.98 2.78 4.85
C ARG A 53 20.78 2.39 3.98
N LEU A 54 20.28 3.33 3.17
CA LEU A 54 19.20 3.04 2.22
C LEU A 54 19.58 1.95 1.21
N VAL A 55 20.76 2.01 0.59
CA VAL A 55 21.22 0.95 -0.33
C VAL A 55 21.30 -0.41 0.37
N MET A 56 21.84 -0.46 1.60
CA MET A 56 21.92 -1.70 2.37
C MET A 56 20.52 -2.28 2.63
N MET A 57 19.58 -1.44 3.04
CA MET A 57 18.20 -1.86 3.29
C MET A 57 17.51 -2.37 2.02
N LEU A 58 17.58 -1.63 0.91
CA LEU A 58 16.94 -2.07 -0.35
C LEU A 58 17.57 -3.36 -0.88
N THR A 59 18.88 -3.53 -0.70
CA THR A 59 19.57 -4.76 -1.10
C THR A 59 19.12 -5.94 -0.24
N ALA A 60 18.89 -5.74 1.06
CA ALA A 60 18.37 -6.78 1.95
C ALA A 60 16.93 -7.18 1.60
N ILE A 61 16.06 -6.21 1.30
CA ILE A 61 14.68 -6.48 0.85
C ILE A 61 14.68 -7.22 -0.50
N ASP A 62 15.55 -6.83 -1.44
CA ASP A 62 15.66 -7.50 -2.75
C ASP A 62 16.16 -8.94 -2.61
N LYS A 63 17.12 -9.17 -1.69
CA LYS A 63 17.57 -10.52 -1.33
C LYS A 63 16.43 -11.34 -0.73
N PHE A 64 15.68 -10.79 0.23
CA PHE A 64 14.51 -11.45 0.82
C PHE A 64 13.49 -11.86 -0.27
N CYS A 65 13.16 -10.95 -1.19
CA CYS A 65 12.28 -11.24 -2.32
C CYS A 65 12.85 -12.35 -3.23
N SER A 66 14.15 -12.31 -3.52
CA SER A 66 14.80 -13.30 -4.38
C SER A 66 14.86 -14.70 -3.74
N ASP A 67 15.06 -14.77 -2.42
CA ASP A 67 15.04 -16.02 -1.66
C ASP A 67 13.63 -16.63 -1.57
N ARG A 68 12.57 -15.81 -1.60
CA ARG A 68 11.18 -16.29 -1.68
C ARG A 68 10.82 -16.72 -3.09
N ALA A 69 11.26 -15.98 -4.10
CA ALA A 69 11.10 -16.34 -5.51
C ALA A 69 11.72 -17.70 -5.86
N SER A 70 12.92 -18.01 -5.34
CA SER A 70 13.60 -19.29 -5.62
C SER A 70 12.92 -20.51 -5.00
N LYS A 71 12.17 -20.31 -3.91
CA LYS A 71 11.40 -21.36 -3.23
C LYS A 71 10.07 -21.70 -3.92
N SER A 72 9.60 -20.86 -4.84
CA SER A 72 8.38 -21.09 -5.63
C SER A 72 8.61 -20.81 -7.12
N PRO A 73 9.36 -21.69 -7.82
CA PRO A 73 9.72 -21.49 -9.23
C PRO A 73 8.52 -21.60 -10.18
N ASP A 74 7.50 -22.38 -9.83
CA ASP A 74 6.32 -22.60 -10.68
C ASP A 74 5.27 -21.49 -10.58
N GLY A 75 5.39 -20.55 -9.61
CA GLY A 75 4.44 -19.44 -9.41
C GLY A 75 2.99 -19.85 -9.19
N ARG A 76 2.72 -21.14 -9.00
CA ARG A 76 1.40 -21.74 -8.79
C ARG A 76 1.01 -21.80 -7.32
N SER A 77 1.92 -21.52 -6.40
CA SER A 77 1.57 -21.39 -4.98
C SER A 77 0.86 -20.06 -4.76
N THR A 78 -0.47 -20.10 -4.66
CA THR A 78 -1.30 -19.00 -4.16
C THR A 78 -1.10 -18.73 -2.66
N ASN A 79 -0.01 -19.22 -2.07
CA ASN A 79 0.28 -19.04 -0.64
C ASN A 79 0.75 -17.61 -0.43
N GLU A 80 -0.19 -16.74 -0.06
CA GLU A 80 0.13 -15.47 0.57
C GLU A 80 0.71 -15.77 1.96
N GLU A 81 1.96 -15.39 2.17
CA GLU A 81 2.61 -15.45 3.49
C GLU A 81 2.33 -14.13 4.21
N MET A 82 1.89 -14.20 5.48
CA MET A 82 1.67 -13.03 6.32
C MET A 82 2.73 -12.99 7.43
N LEU A 83 3.41 -11.86 7.57
CA LEU A 83 4.46 -11.63 8.55
C LEU A 83 4.14 -10.44 9.44
N GLY A 84 4.63 -10.49 10.68
CA GLY A 84 4.73 -9.28 11.51
C GLY A 84 5.78 -8.30 10.97
N VAL A 85 5.67 -7.01 11.29
CA VAL A 85 6.66 -6.01 10.86
C VAL A 85 8.03 -6.31 11.46
N GLN A 86 8.09 -6.61 12.77
CA GLN A 86 9.35 -6.99 13.43
C GLN A 86 9.94 -8.29 12.89
N GLU A 87 9.09 -9.28 12.60
CA GLU A 87 9.50 -10.54 12.01
C GLU A 87 10.12 -10.34 10.62
N PHE A 88 9.48 -9.51 9.79
CA PHE A 88 10.01 -9.14 8.47
C PHE A 88 11.35 -8.42 8.57
N VAL A 89 11.46 -7.38 9.41
CA VAL A 89 12.72 -6.65 9.61
C VAL A 89 13.81 -7.58 10.14
N SER A 90 13.44 -8.54 10.99
CA SER A 90 14.37 -9.56 11.49
C SER A 90 14.88 -10.47 10.38
N ALA A 91 14.01 -10.85 9.44
CA ALA A 91 14.36 -11.66 8.28
C ALA A 91 15.29 -10.94 7.28
N LEU A 92 15.38 -9.61 7.31
CA LEU A 92 16.30 -8.83 6.47
C LEU A 92 17.78 -8.90 6.96
N GLY A 93 18.00 -9.36 8.19
CA GLY A 93 19.32 -9.55 8.78
C GLY A 93 19.73 -8.44 9.77
N SER A 94 20.71 -8.76 10.63
CA SER A 94 21.13 -7.92 11.77
C SER A 94 21.58 -6.51 11.38
N GLN A 95 22.28 -6.38 10.25
CA GLN A 95 22.77 -5.07 9.77
C GLN A 95 21.65 -4.10 9.43
N VAL A 96 20.46 -4.59 9.06
CA VAL A 96 19.29 -3.74 8.77
C VAL A 96 18.60 -3.31 10.07
N GLN A 97 18.64 -4.15 11.11
CA GLN A 97 18.06 -3.82 12.42
C GLN A 97 18.78 -2.65 13.11
N GLU A 98 20.07 -2.48 12.86
CA GLU A 98 20.86 -1.35 13.38
C GLU A 98 20.57 -0.02 12.64
N ILE A 99 19.85 -0.06 11.52
CA ILE A 99 19.51 1.15 10.76
C ILE A 99 18.33 1.84 11.43
N ASN A 100 18.56 3.06 11.90
CA ASN A 100 17.47 3.94 12.31
C ASN A 100 16.64 4.38 11.09
N LEU A 101 15.49 3.74 10.87
CA LEU A 101 14.59 4.02 9.75
C LEU A 101 13.98 5.43 9.81
N LEU A 102 13.77 5.98 11.00
CA LEU A 102 13.23 7.34 11.18
C LEU A 102 14.23 8.39 10.68
N GLU A 103 15.53 8.21 10.96
CA GLU A 103 16.58 9.08 10.42
C GLU A 103 16.68 9.00 8.90
N VAL A 104 16.50 7.80 8.33
CA VAL A 104 16.52 7.62 6.88
C VAL A 104 15.31 8.30 6.25
N ASP A 105 14.09 8.11 6.78
CA ASP A 105 12.88 8.78 6.31
C ASP A 105 13.01 10.31 6.37
N GLN A 106 13.43 10.86 7.52
CA GLN A 106 13.64 12.29 7.70
C GLN A 106 14.61 12.84 6.64
N TYR A 107 15.73 12.14 6.42
CA TYR A 107 16.69 12.52 5.39
C TYR A 107 16.07 12.50 3.98
N LEU A 108 15.27 11.50 3.62
CA LEU A 108 14.63 11.41 2.30
C LEU A 108 13.68 12.58 2.04
N ARG A 109 12.87 12.93 3.04
CA ARG A 109 11.93 14.06 3.01
C ARG A 109 12.64 15.41 2.88
N GLU A 110 13.63 15.68 3.74
CA GLU A 110 14.35 16.95 3.77
C GLU A 110 15.21 17.17 2.53
N SER A 111 15.96 16.14 2.11
CA SER A 111 16.89 16.24 0.99
C SER A 111 16.21 16.27 -0.38
N ARG A 112 14.94 15.83 -0.44
CA ARG A 112 14.17 15.57 -1.68
C ARG A 112 14.96 14.72 -2.67
N ILE A 113 15.76 13.78 -2.16
CA ILE A 113 16.71 13.00 -2.98
C ILE A 113 15.99 12.09 -3.97
N ALA A 114 14.80 11.60 -3.64
CA ALA A 114 13.99 10.80 -4.56
C ALA A 114 13.70 11.53 -5.88
N ARG A 115 13.31 12.82 -5.80
CA ARG A 115 13.09 13.68 -6.98
C ARG A 115 14.39 13.95 -7.74
N LYS A 116 15.52 14.13 -7.04
CA LYS A 116 16.83 14.36 -7.67
C LYS A 116 17.33 13.11 -8.43
N ILE A 117 17.16 11.93 -7.83
CA ILE A 117 17.52 10.65 -8.44
C ILE A 117 16.66 10.39 -9.67
N SER A 118 15.34 10.48 -9.53
CA SER A 118 14.40 10.28 -10.66
C SER A 118 14.74 11.24 -11.80
N GLY A 119 14.83 12.54 -11.51
CA GLY A 119 15.10 13.55 -12.55
C GLY A 119 16.48 13.40 -13.22
N TYR A 120 17.47 12.82 -12.53
CA TYR A 120 18.75 12.48 -13.17
C TYR A 120 18.62 11.25 -14.08
N CYS A 121 17.97 10.19 -13.59
CA CYS A 121 17.76 8.97 -14.36
C CYS A 121 16.89 9.21 -15.61
N ASP A 122 15.86 10.05 -15.51
CA ASP A 122 15.03 10.45 -16.64
C ASP A 122 15.87 11.16 -17.72
N LYS A 123 16.72 12.12 -17.31
CA LYS A 123 17.64 12.82 -18.23
C LYS A 123 18.67 11.90 -18.89
N VAL A 124 19.18 10.91 -18.15
CA VAL A 124 20.11 9.91 -18.71
C VAL A 124 19.38 9.05 -19.74
N ALA A 125 18.19 8.56 -19.40
CA ALA A 125 17.38 7.74 -20.29
C ALA A 125 16.92 8.53 -21.54
N GLU A 126 16.62 9.82 -21.42
CA GLU A 126 16.32 10.70 -22.56
C GLU A 126 17.53 10.86 -23.49
N LYS A 127 18.74 11.04 -22.93
CA LYS A 127 19.97 11.13 -23.72
C LYS A 127 20.33 9.83 -24.42
N GLU A 128 20.00 8.69 -23.83
CA GLU A 128 20.17 7.37 -24.45
C GLU A 128 19.10 7.11 -25.52
N ALA A 129 17.85 7.52 -25.27
CA ALA A 129 16.76 7.37 -26.24
C ALA A 129 16.86 8.34 -27.44
N ALA A 130 17.49 9.50 -27.26
CA ALA A 130 17.78 10.44 -28.36
C ALA A 130 18.83 9.92 -29.37
N LYS A 131 19.42 8.74 -29.12
CA LYS A 131 20.28 8.03 -30.07
C LYS A 131 19.50 7.04 -30.97
N ASP A 132 18.23 6.76 -30.67
CA ASP A 132 17.33 5.87 -31.42
C ASP A 132 15.98 6.58 -31.70
N ASP A 133 15.84 7.17 -32.89
CA ASP A 133 14.75 8.10 -33.27
C ASP A 133 13.31 7.54 -33.12
N ALA A 134 13.12 6.21 -33.15
CA ALA A 134 11.79 5.58 -33.20
C ALA A 134 11.11 5.41 -31.82
N LYS A 135 11.84 5.44 -30.69
CA LYS A 135 11.29 5.20 -29.32
C LYS A 135 11.09 6.47 -28.49
N SER A 136 11.57 7.61 -28.99
CA SER A 136 11.74 8.87 -28.26
C SER A 136 10.44 9.53 -27.78
N LYS A 137 9.36 9.50 -28.56
CA LYS A 137 8.13 10.26 -28.26
C LYS A 137 7.12 9.54 -27.34
N PHE A 138 7.09 8.21 -27.35
CA PHE A 138 6.19 7.43 -26.46
C PHE A 138 6.80 7.21 -25.06
N ALA A 139 8.12 7.04 -24.96
CA ALA A 139 8.79 6.78 -23.69
C ALA A 139 8.88 8.01 -22.76
N SER A 140 8.94 9.22 -23.32
CA SER A 140 9.04 10.49 -22.57
C SER A 140 7.70 10.95 -21.99
N ALA A 141 6.59 10.69 -22.70
CA ALA A 141 5.23 11.04 -22.24
C ALA A 141 4.72 10.15 -21.09
N GLN A 142 5.16 8.89 -21.04
CA GLN A 142 4.70 7.93 -20.02
C GLN A 142 5.51 7.99 -18.71
N ARG A 143 6.77 8.43 -18.75
CA ARG A 143 7.66 8.50 -17.57
C ARG A 143 7.55 9.81 -16.77
N SER A 144 7.12 10.91 -17.40
CA SER A 144 7.03 12.23 -16.76
C SER A 144 5.83 12.42 -15.82
N ARG A 145 4.86 11.48 -15.79
CA ARG A 145 3.63 11.58 -14.97
C ARG A 145 3.50 10.53 -13.87
N GLY A 146 4.43 9.58 -13.78
CA GLY A 146 4.39 8.52 -12.77
C GLY A 146 5.05 8.96 -11.45
N THR A 147 4.54 8.45 -10.32
CA THR A 147 5.24 8.55 -9.04
C THR A 147 6.61 7.88 -9.19
N PRO A 148 7.73 8.58 -8.91
CA PRO A 148 9.06 7.98 -8.96
C PRO A 148 9.13 6.66 -8.18
N PRO A 149 9.78 5.60 -8.72
CA PRO A 149 9.88 4.30 -8.06
C PRO A 149 10.37 4.39 -6.61
N LEU A 150 11.31 5.31 -6.35
CA LEU A 150 11.89 5.51 -5.02
C LEU A 150 10.89 6.11 -4.01
N HIS A 151 9.85 6.82 -4.44
CA HIS A 151 8.80 7.28 -3.53
C HIS A 151 7.91 6.14 -3.06
N VAL A 152 7.62 5.14 -3.92
CA VAL A 152 6.88 3.94 -3.50
C VAL A 152 7.68 3.18 -2.43
N VAL A 153 9.00 3.08 -2.64
CA VAL A 153 9.93 2.52 -1.67
C VAL A 153 9.94 3.33 -0.37
N GLU A 154 10.07 4.66 -0.44
CA GLU A 154 10.04 5.55 0.73
C GLU A 154 8.76 5.36 1.56
N SER A 155 7.59 5.35 0.91
CA SER A 155 6.32 5.08 1.58
C SER A 155 6.29 3.71 2.27
N PHE A 156 6.87 2.68 1.64
CA PHE A 156 6.95 1.35 2.25
C PHE A 156 7.88 1.34 3.46
N LEU A 157 9.05 1.99 3.38
CA LEU A 157 9.99 2.09 4.49
C LEU A 157 9.40 2.83 5.69
N LEU A 158 8.65 3.91 5.42
CA LEU A 158 7.92 4.64 6.45
C LEU A 158 6.86 3.76 7.11
N ALA A 159 6.12 2.96 6.33
CA ALA A 159 5.12 2.04 6.87
C ALA A 159 5.74 0.99 7.83
N LEU A 160 7.01 0.61 7.62
CA LEU A 160 7.75 -0.26 8.54
C LEU A 160 8.11 0.40 9.88
N THR A 161 8.00 1.73 10.00
CA THR A 161 8.24 2.44 11.27
C THR A 161 7.02 2.46 12.19
N ASN A 162 5.85 2.06 11.67
CA ASN A 162 4.65 1.91 12.49
C ASN A 162 4.83 0.80 13.54
N PRO A 163 4.13 0.88 14.69
CA PRO A 163 4.15 -0.18 15.68
C PRO A 163 3.81 -1.55 15.05
N SER A 164 4.55 -2.59 15.43
CA SER A 164 4.35 -3.92 14.84
C SER A 164 3.01 -4.55 15.19
N SER A 165 2.31 -4.05 16.21
CA SER A 165 0.93 -4.42 16.54
C SER A 165 -0.05 -3.97 15.46
N ASP A 166 0.21 -2.82 14.84
CA ASP A 166 -0.77 -2.08 14.07
C ASP A 166 -0.84 -2.49 12.60
N GLY A 167 0.14 -3.25 12.10
CA GLY A 167 0.19 -3.66 10.71
C GLY A 167 0.77 -5.06 10.48
N ARG A 168 0.56 -5.57 9.27
CA ARG A 168 1.11 -6.84 8.78
C ARG A 168 1.68 -6.67 7.38
N ILE A 169 2.60 -7.55 7.02
CA ILE A 169 3.21 -7.58 5.70
C ILE A 169 2.77 -8.85 5.01
N PHE A 170 2.10 -8.70 3.88
CA PHE A 170 1.72 -9.79 3.00
C PHE A 170 2.78 -9.94 1.91
N VAL A 171 3.18 -11.18 1.67
CA VAL A 171 4.12 -11.57 0.61
C VAL A 171 3.37 -12.49 -0.34
N SER A 172 3.20 -12.05 -1.58
CA SER A 172 2.62 -12.86 -2.65
C SER A 172 3.60 -13.01 -3.80
N ILE A 173 3.59 -14.17 -4.43
CA ILE A 173 4.45 -14.50 -5.57
C ILE A 173 3.55 -14.68 -6.77
N SER A 174 3.80 -13.90 -7.82
CA SER A 174 3.07 -14.01 -9.08
C SER A 174 4.05 -14.32 -10.21
N SER A 175 3.76 -15.36 -10.98
CA SER A 175 4.43 -15.57 -12.27
C SER A 175 3.63 -14.84 -13.35
N PRO A 176 4.26 -14.01 -14.20
CA PRO A 176 3.55 -13.38 -15.31
C PRO A 176 2.97 -14.47 -16.23
N THR A 177 1.68 -14.41 -16.52
CA THR A 177 0.96 -15.39 -17.35
C THR A 177 1.51 -15.53 -18.78
N ASN A 178 2.25 -14.52 -19.24
CA ASN A 178 2.93 -14.46 -20.55
C ASN A 178 4.45 -14.30 -20.41
N ALA A 179 5.07 -14.84 -19.36
CA ALA A 179 6.50 -14.72 -19.13
C ALA A 179 7.32 -15.50 -20.17
N THR A 180 8.30 -14.83 -20.79
CA THR A 180 9.34 -15.48 -21.59
C THR A 180 10.11 -16.47 -20.70
N PRO A 181 10.50 -17.66 -21.20
CA PRO A 181 11.33 -18.61 -20.46
C PRO A 181 12.56 -17.90 -19.85
N GLY A 182 12.73 -18.01 -18.53
CA GLY A 182 13.82 -17.37 -17.80
C GLY A 182 13.47 -16.03 -17.13
N THR A 183 12.24 -15.52 -17.25
CA THR A 183 11.81 -14.35 -16.47
C THR A 183 11.59 -14.74 -15.01
N PRO A 184 12.27 -14.12 -14.03
CA PRO A 184 12.08 -14.44 -12.63
C PRO A 184 10.67 -14.04 -12.16
N PRO A 185 10.06 -14.79 -11.22
CA PRO A 185 8.74 -14.45 -10.70
C PRO A 185 8.78 -13.10 -9.96
N VAL A 186 7.66 -12.39 -9.97
CA VAL A 186 7.51 -11.09 -9.32
C VAL A 186 6.94 -11.32 -7.93
N VAL A 187 7.75 -11.01 -6.92
CA VAL A 187 7.31 -10.93 -5.53
C VAL A 187 6.67 -9.57 -5.28
N GLN A 188 5.50 -9.58 -4.64
CA GLN A 188 4.77 -8.41 -4.17
C GLN A 188 4.78 -8.42 -2.64
N LEU A 189 5.29 -7.34 -2.06
CA LEU A 189 5.17 -7.05 -0.64
C LEU A 189 4.03 -6.06 -0.46
N LYS A 190 3.17 -6.24 0.54
CA LYS A 190 2.11 -5.29 0.87
C LYS A 190 2.07 -5.08 2.37
N TYR A 191 2.44 -3.89 2.82
CA TYR A 191 2.14 -3.48 4.19
C TYR A 191 0.66 -3.13 4.27
N GLN A 192 -0.05 -3.69 5.25
CA GLN A 192 -1.44 -3.44 5.52
C GLN A 192 -1.56 -2.91 6.95
N LEU A 193 -2.07 -1.68 7.08
CA LEU A 193 -2.49 -1.18 8.39
C LEU A 193 -3.76 -1.93 8.82
N LEU A 194 -3.84 -2.26 10.10
CA LEU A 194 -4.94 -2.96 10.75
C LEU A 194 -5.57 -2.13 11.88
N ASN A 195 -4.82 -1.19 12.46
CA ASN A 195 -5.29 -0.31 13.53
C ASN A 195 -5.34 1.15 13.06
N PRO A 196 -6.54 1.71 12.81
CA PRO A 196 -6.69 3.09 12.32
C PRO A 196 -6.72 4.12 13.47
N ALA A 197 -6.91 3.69 14.72
CA ALA A 197 -7.14 4.58 15.86
C ALA A 197 -6.00 5.57 16.07
N ASP A 198 -4.77 5.08 16.08
CA ASP A 198 -3.59 5.92 16.36
C ASP A 198 -3.33 6.94 15.25
N HIS A 199 -3.62 6.58 14.00
CA HIS A 199 -3.48 7.48 12.86
C HIS A 199 -4.52 8.63 12.89
N PHE A 200 -5.73 8.36 13.39
CA PHE A 200 -6.76 9.38 13.51
C PHE A 200 -6.65 10.21 14.80
N LYS A 201 -5.99 9.66 15.82
CA LYS A 201 -5.76 10.32 17.10
C LYS A 201 -5.04 11.65 16.96
N ASP A 202 -4.11 11.77 16.03
CA ASP A 202 -3.40 13.02 15.75
C ASP A 202 -4.36 14.12 15.28
N VAL A 203 -5.35 13.77 14.46
CA VAL A 203 -6.39 14.70 13.98
C VAL A 203 -7.27 15.16 15.15
N VAL A 204 -7.71 14.22 15.97
CA VAL A 204 -8.55 14.51 17.15
C VAL A 204 -7.80 15.38 18.16
N SER A 205 -6.52 15.12 18.38
CA SER A 205 -5.70 15.83 19.36
C SER A 205 -5.32 17.25 18.90
N ALA A 206 -5.15 17.46 17.59
CA ALA A 206 -4.81 18.77 17.03
C ALA A 206 -6.02 19.70 16.88
N ALA A 207 -7.22 19.14 16.71
CA ALA A 207 -8.44 19.91 16.50
C ALA A 207 -9.08 20.32 17.84
N ARG A 208 -9.72 21.50 17.87
CA ARG A 208 -10.56 21.91 19.01
C ARG A 208 -11.82 21.05 19.12
N SER A 209 -12.38 20.65 17.98
CA SER A 209 -13.49 19.70 17.88
C SER A 209 -13.46 19.04 16.51
N VAL A 210 -13.84 17.76 16.46
CA VAL A 210 -14.00 16.99 15.21
C VAL A 210 -15.47 16.66 15.05
N ILE A 211 -16.07 17.04 13.92
CA ILE A 211 -17.46 16.73 13.59
C ILE A 211 -17.45 15.76 12.41
N LEU A 212 -17.89 14.52 12.66
CA LEU A 212 -18.13 13.54 11.61
C LEU A 212 -19.61 13.57 11.23
N ALA A 213 -19.90 13.87 9.96
CA ALA A 213 -21.26 13.93 9.44
C ALA A 213 -21.36 13.08 8.18
N GLY A 214 -22.35 12.18 8.15
CA GLY A 214 -22.58 11.28 7.02
C GLY A 214 -24.00 10.71 7.01
N GLY A 215 -24.50 10.37 5.83
CA GLY A 215 -25.88 9.90 5.63
C GLY A 215 -26.12 8.43 6.00
N THR A 216 -25.07 7.63 6.15
CA THR A 216 -25.20 6.16 6.35
C THR A 216 -24.40 5.62 7.54
N MET A 217 -23.94 6.47 8.48
CA MET A 217 -22.96 6.16 9.55
C MET A 217 -23.34 5.06 10.58
N GLN A 218 -24.43 4.32 10.38
CA GLN A 218 -24.76 3.18 11.23
C GLN A 218 -24.05 1.89 10.77
N PRO A 219 -23.57 1.05 11.72
CA PRO A 219 -23.62 1.23 13.17
C PRO A 219 -22.49 2.14 13.70
N ILE A 220 -22.83 3.01 14.66
CA ILE A 220 -21.88 3.96 15.26
C ILE A 220 -20.83 3.26 16.13
N SER A 221 -21.16 2.10 16.69
CA SER A 221 -20.28 1.29 17.55
C SER A 221 -18.95 0.93 16.89
N ASP A 222 -18.90 0.85 15.56
CA ASP A 222 -17.65 0.58 14.84
C ASP A 222 -16.66 1.73 15.00
N PHE A 223 -17.13 2.98 15.01
CA PHE A 223 -16.29 4.15 15.25
C PHE A 223 -15.78 4.18 16.68
N GLU A 224 -16.64 3.87 17.66
CA GLU A 224 -16.25 3.82 19.08
C GLU A 224 -15.14 2.79 19.32
N THR A 225 -15.31 1.58 18.79
CA THR A 225 -14.40 0.45 19.06
C THR A 225 -13.12 0.50 18.21
N GLN A 226 -13.21 0.91 16.95
CA GLN A 226 -12.08 0.84 16.02
C GLN A 226 -11.31 2.16 15.91
N LEU A 227 -11.97 3.31 16.05
CA LEU A 227 -11.36 4.62 15.83
C LEU A 227 -11.15 5.39 17.12
N PHE A 228 -12.13 5.36 18.04
CA PHE A 228 -12.19 6.22 19.22
C PHE A 228 -12.05 5.49 20.55
N ARG A 229 -11.45 4.30 20.56
CA ARG A 229 -11.30 3.47 21.78
C ARG A 229 -10.57 4.13 22.95
N TYR A 230 -9.86 5.23 22.68
CA TYR A 230 -9.10 6.00 23.66
C TYR A 230 -9.90 7.19 24.24
N LEU A 231 -11.07 7.50 23.69
CA LEU A 231 -11.97 8.55 24.17
C LEU A 231 -12.97 7.98 25.19
N THR A 232 -13.42 8.82 26.11
CA THR A 232 -14.46 8.43 27.08
C THR A 232 -15.85 8.73 26.53
N GLU A 233 -16.90 8.12 27.10
CA GLU A 233 -18.29 8.35 26.67
C GLU A 233 -18.70 9.84 26.73
N GLY A 234 -18.08 10.64 27.59
CA GLY A 234 -18.35 12.09 27.68
C GLY A 234 -17.77 12.92 26.53
N ASP A 235 -16.77 12.39 25.82
CA ASP A 235 -16.09 13.08 24.72
C ASP A 235 -16.78 12.85 23.36
N LEU A 236 -17.69 11.87 23.31
CA LEU A 236 -18.37 11.43 22.09
C LEU A 236 -19.85 11.81 22.14
N ASN A 237 -20.27 12.61 21.16
CA ASN A 237 -21.68 13.00 21.01
C ASN A 237 -22.21 12.52 19.67
N PHE A 238 -23.36 11.85 19.70
CA PHE A 238 -24.01 11.33 18.51
C PHE A 238 -25.34 12.01 18.26
N PHE A 239 -25.55 12.42 17.03
CA PHE A 239 -26.78 13.04 16.59
C PHE A 239 -27.23 12.44 15.26
N GLY A 240 -28.46 11.93 15.23
CA GLY A 240 -29.08 11.40 14.03
C GLY A 240 -30.32 12.22 13.67
N CYS A 241 -30.35 12.76 12.45
CA CYS A 241 -31.58 13.32 11.90
C CYS A 241 -32.54 12.20 11.50
N GLY A 242 -33.83 12.35 11.80
CA GLY A 242 -34.87 11.48 11.28
C GLY A 242 -35.00 11.58 9.74
N HIS A 243 -35.80 10.69 9.15
CA HIS A 243 -36.06 10.71 7.71
C HIS A 243 -36.90 11.92 7.30
N VAL A 244 -36.41 12.67 6.30
CA VAL A 244 -37.14 13.80 5.69
C VAL A 244 -38.32 13.32 4.85
N ILE A 245 -38.22 12.12 4.27
CA ILE A 245 -39.27 11.50 3.48
C ILE A 245 -40.17 10.59 4.33
N PRO A 246 -41.50 10.62 4.13
CA PRO A 246 -42.43 9.71 4.79
C PRO A 246 -42.05 8.24 4.52
N LYS A 247 -42.28 7.37 5.51
CA LYS A 247 -42.03 5.92 5.37
C LYS A 247 -42.77 5.29 4.18
N SER A 248 -43.92 5.83 3.79
CA SER A 248 -44.68 5.39 2.61
C SER A 248 -43.92 5.54 1.29
N ASN A 249 -42.97 6.47 1.22
CA ASN A 249 -42.21 6.77 0.01
C ASN A 249 -40.92 5.92 -0.08
N MET A 250 -40.64 5.11 0.93
CA MET A 250 -39.50 4.19 0.95
C MET A 250 -39.99 2.75 1.05
N LYS A 251 -39.63 1.93 0.06
CA LYS A 251 -39.85 0.49 0.10
C LYS A 251 -38.51 -0.22 0.02
N CYS A 252 -38.05 -0.74 1.15
CA CYS A 252 -36.96 -1.71 1.17
C CYS A 252 -37.55 -3.10 0.95
N VAL A 253 -37.07 -3.81 -0.08
CA VAL A 253 -37.47 -5.19 -0.35
C VAL A 253 -36.22 -6.04 -0.30
N VAL A 254 -36.21 -7.02 0.59
CA VAL A 254 -35.20 -8.08 0.60
C VAL A 254 -35.74 -9.21 -0.26
N VAL A 255 -35.00 -9.59 -1.30
CA VAL A 255 -35.37 -10.70 -2.18
C VAL A 255 -34.62 -11.94 -1.70
N GLU A 256 -35.31 -12.77 -0.92
CA GLU A 256 -34.72 -13.98 -0.33
C GLU A 256 -34.69 -15.16 -1.30
N LYS A 257 -35.61 -15.18 -2.28
CA LYS A 257 -35.78 -16.29 -3.22
C LYS A 257 -35.69 -15.83 -4.66
N GLY A 258 -35.04 -16.66 -5.47
CA GLY A 258 -34.93 -16.47 -6.90
C GLY A 258 -36.24 -16.77 -7.61
N PRO A 259 -36.31 -16.53 -8.94
CA PRO A 259 -37.52 -16.73 -9.74
C PRO A 259 -38.05 -18.18 -9.69
N LYS A 260 -37.16 -19.15 -9.46
CA LYS A 260 -37.46 -20.58 -9.35
C LYS A 260 -37.74 -21.04 -7.91
N GLY A 261 -37.79 -20.13 -6.94
CA GLY A 261 -38.08 -20.44 -5.53
C GLY A 261 -36.89 -20.94 -4.71
N GLY A 262 -35.69 -21.02 -5.29
CA GLY A 262 -34.45 -21.34 -4.58
C GLY A 262 -33.92 -20.15 -3.77
N ASP A 263 -33.16 -20.43 -2.72
CA ASP A 263 -32.60 -19.40 -1.83
C ASP A 263 -31.49 -18.60 -2.53
N MET A 264 -31.55 -17.27 -2.39
CA MET A 264 -30.61 -16.32 -2.99
C MET A 264 -29.36 -16.16 -2.12
N THR A 265 -28.52 -17.20 -2.06
CA THR A 265 -27.28 -17.18 -1.27
C THR A 265 -26.07 -16.78 -2.11
N PHE A 266 -25.60 -15.54 -1.95
CA PHE A 266 -24.43 -15.00 -2.66
C PHE A 266 -23.11 -15.38 -2.00
N ARG A 267 -22.83 -16.68 -1.91
CA ARG A 267 -21.54 -17.21 -1.43
C ARG A 267 -20.62 -17.51 -2.61
N PHE A 268 -19.30 -17.49 -2.37
CA PHE A 268 -18.31 -17.76 -3.42
C PHE A 268 -18.54 -19.11 -4.11
N GLU A 269 -18.92 -20.13 -3.34
CA GLU A 269 -19.26 -21.48 -3.82
C GLU A 269 -20.38 -21.49 -4.88
N GLN A 270 -21.26 -20.49 -4.86
CA GLN A 270 -22.42 -20.40 -5.76
C GLN A 270 -22.23 -19.42 -6.91
N ARG A 271 -21.03 -18.84 -7.11
CA ARG A 271 -20.74 -17.84 -8.15
C ARG A 271 -21.02 -18.33 -9.59
N GLY A 272 -21.05 -19.64 -9.81
CA GLY A 272 -21.40 -20.26 -11.10
C GLY A 272 -22.83 -20.78 -11.22
N ASN A 273 -23.63 -20.69 -10.15
CA ASN A 273 -24.99 -21.23 -10.13
C ASN A 273 -25.94 -20.33 -10.94
N LYS A 274 -26.28 -20.76 -12.15
CA LYS A 274 -27.16 -20.02 -13.08
C LYS A 274 -28.62 -20.01 -12.64
N ASP A 275 -29.04 -20.92 -11.75
CA ASP A 275 -30.43 -21.01 -11.29
C ASP A 275 -30.80 -19.87 -10.33
N LEU A 276 -29.82 -19.11 -9.82
CA LEU A 276 -30.05 -17.96 -8.96
C LEU A 276 -30.63 -16.74 -9.72
N ALA A 277 -30.39 -16.62 -11.03
CA ALA A 277 -30.75 -15.43 -11.81
C ALA A 277 -31.60 -15.70 -13.07
N ASN A 278 -31.83 -16.97 -13.43
CA ASN A 278 -32.54 -17.33 -14.65
C ASN A 278 -34.05 -17.45 -14.45
N PHE A 279 -34.79 -16.84 -15.38
CA PHE A 279 -36.26 -16.81 -15.43
C PHE A 279 -36.88 -17.89 -16.36
N SER A 280 -36.08 -18.82 -16.88
CA SER A 280 -36.53 -19.90 -17.80
C SER A 280 -36.49 -21.27 -17.14
#